data_AF-A0A8D3X7S0-F1
#
_entry.id   AF-A0A8D3X7S0-F1
#
_cell.length_a   1.000
_cell.length_b   1.000
_cell.length_c   1.000
_cell.angle_alpha   90.00
_cell.angle_beta   90.00
_cell.angle_gamma   90.00
#
_symmetry.space_group_name_H-M   'P 1'
#
loop_
_entity.id
_entity.type
_entity.pdbx_description
1 polymer ?
#
loop_
_entity_poly.entity_id
_entity_poly.type
_entity_poly.pdbx_seq_one_letter_code
_entity_poly.pdbx_strand_id
1 'polypeptide(L)'
;MAIIIIDYGIGNLYSVANAIKKVTNEKVIISNNAQQIKKSNRIILPGQGAIKDCINELKKKELYWLIKDLISIKNKPVLGICIGQHLLMESSEENNSVFCMNYIPGVVKKYKGKFKIPHIGWNVVYKYNEHPIWNGIKSGARFYFVHSYYVKANLKNNIFGITEYGGIRANVITGYKSVITVQFHPEKSSFIGLKFLKNFINWLP
;
A
#
# COMPACT_ATOMS: atom_id res chain seq x y z
N MET A 1 -3.85 -14.60 16.78
CA MET A 1 -3.10 -13.65 15.95
C MET A 1 -4.04 -12.54 15.50
N ALA A 2 -3.54 -11.31 15.35
CA ALA A 2 -4.36 -10.15 15.00
C ALA A 2 -3.74 -9.36 13.84
N ILE A 3 -4.60 -8.98 12.90
CA ILE A 3 -4.30 -8.08 11.80
C ILE A 3 -4.90 -6.73 12.15
N ILE A 4 -4.04 -5.71 12.27
CA ILE A 4 -4.48 -4.35 12.55
C ILE A 4 -4.56 -3.56 11.26
N ILE A 5 -5.70 -2.92 11.02
CA ILE A 5 -5.87 -1.87 10.03
C ILE A 5 -5.73 -0.54 10.76
N ILE A 6 -4.73 0.25 10.37
CA ILE A 6 -4.44 1.52 11.02
C ILE A 6 -5.59 2.49 10.76
N ASP A 7 -6.24 2.91 11.83
CA ASP A 7 -7.20 4.01 11.80
C ASP A 7 -6.49 5.31 12.15
N TYR A 8 -6.44 6.23 11.21
CA TYR A 8 -6.00 7.59 11.47
C TYR A 8 -7.02 8.62 10.99
N GLY A 9 -8.29 8.23 10.89
CA GLY A 9 -9.40 9.09 10.47
C GLY A 9 -9.55 9.25 8.96
N ILE A 10 -8.69 8.62 8.15
CA ILE A 10 -8.69 8.73 6.70
C ILE A 10 -8.64 7.34 6.05
N GLY A 11 -9.52 7.10 5.07
CA GLY A 11 -9.49 5.90 4.24
C GLY A 11 -10.79 5.08 4.29
N ASN A 12 -10.90 4.16 3.34
CA ASN A 12 -12.01 3.21 3.28
C ASN A 12 -11.76 1.97 4.17
N LEU A 13 -11.63 2.21 5.48
CA LEU A 13 -11.18 1.20 6.44
C LEU A 13 -12.09 -0.03 6.48
N TYR A 14 -13.41 0.18 6.40
CA TYR A 14 -14.39 -0.90 6.47
C TYR A 14 -14.35 -1.82 5.25
N SER A 15 -14.15 -1.30 4.03
CA SER A 15 -14.02 -2.15 2.85
C SER A 15 -12.77 -3.01 2.92
N VAL A 16 -11.65 -2.43 3.36
CA VAL A 16 -10.40 -3.18 3.60
C VAL A 16 -10.64 -4.25 4.66
N ALA A 17 -11.24 -3.91 5.80
CA ALA A 17 -11.54 -4.87 6.87
C ALA A 17 -12.42 -6.03 6.39
N ASN A 18 -13.49 -5.72 5.64
CA ASN A 18 -14.38 -6.74 5.10
C ASN A 18 -13.68 -7.64 4.08
N ALA A 19 -12.81 -7.10 3.24
CA ALA A 19 -12.02 -7.89 2.29
C ALA A 19 -11.02 -8.82 3.01
N ILE A 20 -10.36 -8.34 4.07
CA ILE A 20 -9.43 -9.17 4.86
C ILE A 20 -10.19 -10.28 5.59
N LYS A 21 -11.33 -9.98 6.22
CA LYS A 21 -12.18 -10.99 6.90
C LYS A 21 -12.63 -12.13 5.97
N LYS A 22 -12.73 -11.89 4.66
CA LYS A 22 -13.07 -12.93 3.66
C LYS A 22 -11.93 -13.91 3.38
N VAL A 23 -10.69 -13.58 3.73
CA VAL A 23 -9.50 -14.35 3.33
C VAL A 23 -8.74 -14.95 4.51
N THR A 24 -9.18 -14.71 5.75
CA THR A 24 -8.54 -15.21 6.97
C THR A 24 -9.54 -15.42 8.11
N ASN A 25 -9.21 -16.33 9.02
CA ASN A 25 -9.90 -16.52 10.29
C ASN A 25 -9.23 -15.76 11.45
N GLU A 26 -8.14 -15.04 11.19
CA GLU A 26 -7.49 -14.20 12.19
C GLU A 26 -8.36 -13.01 12.62
N LYS A 27 -8.11 -12.50 13.83
CA LYS A 27 -8.84 -11.34 14.34
C LYS A 27 -8.45 -10.07 13.56
N VAL A 28 -9.40 -9.51 12.81
CA VAL A 28 -9.22 -8.25 12.07
C VAL A 28 -9.76 -7.10 12.91
N ILE A 29 -8.90 -6.13 13.23
CA ILE A 29 -9.23 -5.00 14.10
C ILE A 29 -8.85 -3.70 13.40
N ILE A 30 -9.78 -2.76 13.32
CA ILE A 30 -9.51 -1.36 12.96
C ILE A 30 -9.13 -0.65 14.25
N SER A 31 -7.95 -0.02 14.31
CA SER A 31 -7.48 0.58 15.56
C SER A 31 -6.45 1.68 15.35
N ASN A 32 -6.51 2.68 16.23
CA ASN A 32 -5.48 3.69 16.46
C ASN A 32 -4.75 3.48 17.80
N ASN A 33 -5.05 2.41 18.54
CA ASN A 33 -4.46 2.16 19.84
C ASN A 33 -3.04 1.58 19.70
N ALA A 34 -2.06 2.33 20.20
CA ALA A 34 -0.65 1.97 20.10
C ALA A 34 -0.31 0.58 20.66
N GLN A 35 -0.92 0.16 21.77
CA GLN A 35 -0.65 -1.15 22.37
C GLN A 35 -1.19 -2.30 21.50
N GLN A 36 -2.38 -2.14 20.92
CA GLN A 36 -2.95 -3.11 19.99
C GLN A 36 -2.10 -3.23 18.72
N ILE A 37 -1.66 -2.10 18.17
CA ILE A 37 -0.77 -2.05 16.99
C ILE A 37 0.58 -2.74 17.29
N LYS A 38 1.17 -2.49 18.46
CA LYS A 38 2.43 -3.14 18.87
C LYS A 38 2.29 -4.65 19.01
N LYS A 39 1.16 -5.15 19.56
CA LYS A 39 0.91 -6.58 19.78
C LYS A 39 0.43 -7.34 18.53
N SER A 40 0.06 -6.66 17.45
CA SER A 40 -0.44 -7.31 16.23
C SER A 40 0.63 -8.12 15.50
N ASN A 41 0.19 -9.09 14.71
CA ASN A 41 1.05 -9.89 13.85
C ASN A 41 1.34 -9.17 12.52
N ARG A 42 0.34 -8.44 12.01
CA ARG A 42 0.45 -7.69 10.75
C ARG A 42 -0.21 -6.34 10.87
N ILE A 43 0.24 -5.42 10.03
CA ILE A 43 -0.34 -4.10 9.88
C ILE A 43 -0.78 -3.92 8.42
N ILE A 44 -1.94 -3.31 8.26
CA ILE A 44 -2.41 -2.78 6.99
C ILE A 44 -2.52 -1.28 7.15
N LEU A 45 -1.82 -0.54 6.28
CA LEU A 45 -1.79 0.90 6.23
C LEU A 45 -2.56 1.36 4.99
N PRO A 46 -3.89 1.55 5.07
CA PRO A 46 -4.66 2.13 3.99
C PRO A 46 -4.51 3.66 3.97
N GLY A 47 -5.05 4.32 2.95
CA GLY A 47 -5.25 5.76 2.94
C GLY A 47 -5.96 6.25 1.69
N GLN A 48 -6.49 7.47 1.76
CA GLN A 48 -7.14 8.16 0.65
C GLN A 48 -6.93 9.68 0.79
N GLY A 49 -7.11 10.45 -0.27
CA GLY A 49 -6.91 11.90 -0.23
C GLY A 49 -5.43 12.29 -0.34
N ALA A 50 -5.09 13.49 0.12
CA ALA A 50 -3.76 14.07 -0.05
C ALA A 50 -2.76 13.46 0.95
N ILE A 51 -1.54 13.18 0.46
CA ILE A 51 -0.47 12.60 1.27
C ILE A 51 -0.09 13.48 2.48
N LYS A 52 -0.11 14.81 2.32
CA LYS A 52 0.24 15.76 3.38
C LYS A 52 -0.71 15.63 4.57
N ASP A 53 -2.01 15.53 4.28
CA ASP A 53 -3.04 15.38 5.31
C ASP A 53 -2.92 14.02 6.00
N CYS A 54 -2.65 12.96 5.25
CA CYS A 54 -2.41 11.63 5.81
C CYS A 54 -1.20 11.60 6.76
N ILE A 55 -0.09 12.25 6.39
CA ILE A 55 1.09 12.38 7.26
C ILE A 55 0.75 13.18 8.52
N ASN A 56 0.00 14.28 8.38
CA ASN A 56 -0.39 15.11 9.51
C ASN A 56 -1.29 14.36 10.49
N GLU A 57 -2.29 13.62 10.01
CA GLU A 57 -3.18 12.83 10.86
C GLU A 57 -2.44 11.68 11.56
N LEU A 58 -1.53 11.00 10.86
CA LEU A 58 -0.66 9.98 11.48
C LEU A 58 0.22 10.58 12.58
N LYS A 59 0.76 11.79 12.38
CA LYS A 59 1.57 12.48 13.38
C LYS A 59 0.73 12.93 14.58
N LYS A 60 -0.44 13.54 14.35
CA LYS A 60 -1.36 13.97 15.41
C LYS A 60 -1.78 12.82 16.33
N LYS A 61 -1.90 11.61 15.78
CA LYS A 61 -2.26 10.39 16.54
C LYS A 61 -1.04 9.60 17.04
N GLU A 62 0.17 10.14 16.89
CA GLU A 62 1.43 9.49 17.29
C GLU A 62 1.71 8.14 16.60
N LEU A 63 1.05 7.89 15.47
CA LEU A 63 1.14 6.64 14.72
C LEU A 63 2.29 6.64 13.71
N TYR A 64 2.69 7.82 13.22
CA TYR A 64 3.72 7.95 12.18
C TYR A 64 5.03 7.28 12.59
N TRP A 65 5.58 7.66 13.76
CA TRP A 65 6.84 7.12 14.27
C TRP A 65 6.68 5.69 14.77
N LEU A 66 5.55 5.38 15.42
CA LEU A 66 5.23 4.03 15.86
C LEU A 66 5.30 3.02 14.70
N ILE A 67 4.66 3.32 13.57
CA ILE A 67 4.65 2.44 12.40
C ILE A 67 6.07 2.32 11.83
N LYS A 68 6.79 3.45 11.71
CA LYS A 68 8.16 3.46 11.21
C LYS A 68 9.09 2.57 12.05
N ASP A 69 8.95 2.60 13.38
CA ASP A 69 9.73 1.77 14.30
C ASP A 69 9.36 0.30 14.21
N LEU A 70 8.06 -0.03 14.14
CA LEU A 70 7.60 -1.41 14.00
C LEU A 70 8.10 -2.06 12.71
N ILE A 71 8.17 -1.29 11.64
CA ILE A 71 8.75 -1.75 10.39
C ILE A 71 10.26 -1.91 10.51
N SER A 72 10.97 -0.88 10.98
CA SER A 72 12.43 -0.80 10.86
C SER A 72 13.18 -1.63 11.90
N ILE A 73 12.61 -1.76 13.11
CA ILE A 73 13.25 -2.41 14.26
C ILE A 73 12.68 -3.81 14.48
N LYS A 74 11.36 -3.99 14.30
CA LYS A 74 10.67 -5.25 14.59
C LYS A 74 10.38 -6.10 13.36
N ASN A 75 10.78 -5.65 12.16
CA ASN A 75 10.50 -6.31 10.88
C ASN A 75 9.02 -6.74 10.76
N LYS A 76 8.10 -5.91 11.29
CA LYS A 76 6.68 -6.26 11.32
C LYS A 76 6.15 -6.30 9.89
N PRO A 77 5.39 -7.34 9.49
CA PRO A 77 4.78 -7.38 8.18
C PRO A 77 3.76 -6.26 7.97
N VAL A 78 3.96 -5.47 6.91
CA VAL A 78 3.09 -4.32 6.57
C VAL A 78 2.63 -4.38 5.12
N LEU A 79 1.33 -4.15 4.92
CA LEU A 79 0.74 -3.88 3.60
C LEU A 79 0.32 -2.41 3.51
N GLY A 80 0.97 -1.63 2.65
CA GLY A 80 0.52 -0.27 2.28
C GLY A 80 -0.42 -0.30 1.07
N ILE A 81 -1.60 0.34 1.16
CA ILE A 81 -2.59 0.35 0.06
C ILE A 81 -2.84 1.79 -0.40
N CYS A 82 -2.72 2.04 -1.71
CA CYS A 82 -2.90 3.33 -2.36
C CYS A 82 -2.02 4.41 -1.73
N ILE A 83 -2.57 5.33 -0.92
CA ILE A 83 -1.76 6.30 -0.17
C ILE A 83 -0.81 5.62 0.82
N GLY A 84 -1.14 4.42 1.33
CA GLY A 84 -0.21 3.61 2.11
C GLY A 84 1.08 3.28 1.36
N GLN A 85 1.01 3.11 0.04
CA GLN A 85 2.22 2.97 -0.78
C GLN A 85 3.03 4.28 -0.79
N HIS A 86 2.37 5.42 -0.98
CA HIS A 86 3.02 6.73 -1.04
C HIS A 86 3.69 7.10 0.29
N LEU A 87 3.00 6.85 1.41
CA LEU A 87 3.50 7.09 2.77
C LEU A 87 4.85 6.41 3.05
N LEU A 88 5.07 5.23 2.45
CA LEU A 88 6.27 4.42 2.66
C LEU A 88 7.43 4.77 1.70
N MET A 89 7.21 5.64 0.72
CA MET A 89 8.25 6.17 -0.16
C MET A 89 9.13 7.20 0.56
N GLU A 90 10.16 7.70 -0.12
CA GLU A 90 11.02 8.79 0.35
C GLU A 90 10.30 10.13 0.35
N SER A 91 9.64 10.46 -0.77
CA SER A 91 8.93 11.73 -0.92
C SER A 91 7.79 11.63 -1.93
N SER A 92 6.93 12.65 -1.94
CA SER A 92 5.86 12.82 -2.93
C SER A 92 5.86 14.24 -3.47
N GLU A 93 5.72 14.41 -4.79
CA GLU A 93 5.54 15.70 -5.47
C GLU A 93 4.19 16.37 -5.17
N GLU A 94 3.27 15.68 -4.49
CA GLU A 94 2.00 16.26 -4.06
C GLU A 94 2.22 17.39 -3.03
N ASN A 95 1.37 18.43 -3.07
CA ASN A 95 1.42 19.59 -2.17
C ASN A 95 2.78 20.33 -2.11
N ASN A 96 3.42 20.59 -3.25
CA ASN A 96 4.74 21.25 -3.36
C ASN A 96 5.90 20.44 -2.77
N SER A 97 5.80 19.12 -2.85
CA SER A 97 6.73 18.16 -2.29
C SER A 97 6.59 17.96 -0.78
N VAL A 98 6.47 16.70 -0.36
CA VAL A 98 6.48 16.30 1.05
C VAL A 98 7.43 15.13 1.29
N PHE A 99 8.15 15.18 2.41
CA PHE A 99 8.90 14.02 2.90
C PHE A 99 7.95 13.00 3.50
N CYS A 100 8.10 11.75 3.08
CA CYS A 100 7.33 10.60 3.55
C CYS A 100 8.16 9.81 4.58
N MET A 101 7.81 8.55 4.87
CA MET A 101 8.51 7.76 5.90
C MET A 101 9.94 7.41 5.51
N ASN A 102 10.28 7.47 4.22
CA ASN A 102 11.58 7.10 3.66
C ASN A 102 11.99 5.68 4.05
N TYR A 103 11.07 4.73 3.82
CA TYR A 103 11.36 3.31 4.03
C TYR A 103 11.76 2.60 2.74
N ILE A 104 11.11 2.95 1.63
CA ILE A 104 11.45 2.47 0.29
C ILE A 104 11.99 3.66 -0.52
N PRO A 105 13.25 3.60 -1.01
CA PRO A 105 13.83 4.67 -1.83
C PRO A 105 13.05 4.89 -3.12
N GLY A 106 12.60 6.12 -3.36
CA GLY A 106 11.77 6.45 -4.51
C GLY A 106 10.84 7.63 -4.29
N VAL A 107 10.34 8.17 -5.40
CA VAL A 107 9.51 9.38 -5.40
C VAL A 107 8.13 9.07 -5.95
N VAL A 108 7.11 9.60 -5.29
CA VAL A 108 5.74 9.65 -5.81
C VAL A 108 5.62 10.86 -6.73
N LYS A 109 5.37 10.64 -8.02
CA LYS A 109 5.32 11.67 -9.05
C LYS A 109 3.91 11.96 -9.51
N LYS A 110 3.64 13.20 -9.94
CA LYS A 110 2.36 13.55 -10.55
C LYS A 110 2.28 13.02 -11.98
N TYR A 111 1.17 12.39 -12.37
CA TYR A 111 0.91 12.16 -13.79
C TYR A 111 0.82 13.51 -14.52
N LYS A 112 1.48 13.62 -15.69
CA LYS A 112 1.45 14.81 -16.56
C LYS A 112 1.33 14.35 -18.01
N GLY A 113 0.34 14.87 -18.74
CA GLY A 113 0.15 14.54 -20.16
C GLY A 113 -1.27 14.79 -20.65
N LYS A 114 -1.51 14.53 -21.94
CA LYS A 114 -2.82 14.71 -22.61
C LYS A 114 -3.67 13.43 -22.51
N PHE A 115 -3.94 12.96 -21.29
CA PHE A 115 -4.82 11.81 -21.00
C PHE A 115 -5.60 12.07 -19.70
N LYS A 116 -6.65 11.28 -19.44
CA LYS A 116 -7.50 11.49 -18.25
C LYS A 116 -6.71 11.31 -16.95
N ILE A 117 -6.82 12.26 -16.03
CA ILE A 117 -6.24 12.18 -14.69
C ILE A 117 -7.37 12.54 -13.71
N PRO A 118 -7.63 11.76 -12.66
CA PRO A 118 -6.86 10.60 -12.19
C PRO A 118 -6.93 9.35 -13.11
N HIS A 119 -5.97 8.45 -12.96
CA HIS A 119 -6.05 7.07 -13.45
C HIS A 119 -7.15 6.35 -12.66
N ILE A 120 -8.33 6.19 -13.28
CA ILE A 120 -9.49 5.51 -12.69
C ILE A 120 -9.89 4.31 -13.54
N GLY A 121 -10.09 3.18 -12.87
CA GLY A 121 -10.70 1.99 -13.47
C GLY A 121 -9.80 0.76 -13.38
N TRP A 122 -10.16 -0.27 -14.15
CA TRP A 122 -9.44 -1.53 -14.19
C TRP A 122 -8.26 -1.47 -15.16
N ASN A 123 -7.05 -1.65 -14.66
CA ASN A 123 -5.84 -1.69 -15.48
C ASN A 123 -5.01 -2.94 -15.23
N VAL A 124 -4.19 -3.30 -16.20
CA VAL A 124 -3.35 -4.50 -16.20
C VAL A 124 -2.12 -4.27 -15.33
N VAL A 125 -1.78 -5.26 -14.50
CA VAL A 125 -0.54 -5.27 -13.74
C VAL A 125 0.33 -6.41 -14.22
N TYR A 126 1.54 -6.07 -14.65
CA TYR A 126 2.56 -7.03 -15.03
C TYR A 126 3.49 -7.29 -13.85
N LYS A 127 3.80 -8.56 -13.65
CA LYS A 127 4.83 -9.00 -12.72
C LYS A 127 6.19 -8.49 -13.16
N TYR A 128 6.98 -7.97 -12.22
CA TYR A 128 8.33 -7.47 -12.48
C TYR A 128 9.40 -8.37 -11.83
N ASN A 129 9.31 -8.60 -10.52
CA ASN A 129 10.13 -9.55 -9.79
C ASN A 129 9.26 -10.64 -9.14
N GLU A 130 9.88 -11.77 -8.81
CA GLU A 130 9.27 -12.83 -8.01
C GLU A 130 8.92 -12.34 -6.60
N HIS A 131 7.74 -12.71 -6.11
CA HIS A 131 7.32 -12.47 -4.73
C HIS A 131 6.14 -13.39 -4.38
N PRO A 132 6.02 -13.87 -3.13
CA PRO A 132 4.87 -14.68 -2.69
C PRO A 132 3.49 -14.03 -2.92
N ILE A 133 3.42 -12.71 -3.10
CA ILE A 133 2.15 -12.03 -3.40
C ILE A 133 1.57 -12.43 -4.76
N TRP A 134 2.40 -12.99 -5.66
CA TRP A 134 2.00 -13.44 -7.00
C TRP A 134 1.44 -14.86 -7.00
N ASN A 135 1.45 -15.57 -5.87
CA ASN A 135 0.99 -16.97 -5.83
C ASN A 135 -0.44 -17.11 -6.37
N GLY A 136 -0.62 -17.86 -7.46
CA GLY A 136 -1.91 -18.02 -8.13
C GLY A 136 -2.49 -16.76 -8.77
N ILE A 137 -1.67 -15.73 -9.02
CA ILE A 137 -2.03 -14.53 -9.79
C ILE A 137 -1.10 -14.47 -11.01
N LYS A 138 -1.68 -14.60 -12.21
CA LYS A 138 -0.92 -14.51 -13.46
C LYS A 138 -0.48 -13.07 -13.71
N SER A 139 0.71 -12.91 -14.31
CA SER A 139 1.11 -11.62 -14.88
C SER A 139 0.08 -11.20 -15.93
N GLY A 140 -0.28 -9.92 -15.96
CA GLY A 140 -1.35 -9.42 -16.83
C GLY A 140 -2.74 -9.41 -16.17
N ALA A 141 -2.86 -9.79 -14.89
CA ALA A 141 -4.11 -9.67 -14.16
C ALA A 141 -4.54 -8.20 -13.99
N ARG A 142 -5.85 -7.95 -13.93
CA ARG A 142 -6.41 -6.59 -13.80
C ARG A 142 -6.75 -6.26 -12.36
N PHE A 143 -6.44 -5.04 -11.95
CA PHE A 143 -6.77 -4.48 -10.64
C PHE A 143 -7.43 -3.11 -10.79
N TYR A 144 -8.17 -2.67 -9.78
CA TYR A 144 -8.87 -1.39 -9.77
C TYR A 144 -7.99 -0.26 -9.22
N PHE A 145 -7.90 0.84 -9.97
CA PHE A 145 -7.11 2.02 -9.66
C PHE A 145 -7.98 3.27 -9.51
N VAL A 146 -7.55 4.20 -8.67
CA VAL A 146 -8.09 5.57 -8.55
C VAL A 146 -7.03 6.48 -7.92
N HIS A 147 -6.18 7.10 -8.75
CA HIS A 147 -5.08 7.95 -8.26
C HIS A 147 -4.55 8.94 -9.31
N SER A 148 -4.04 10.09 -8.86
CA SER A 148 -3.43 11.13 -9.72
C SER A 148 -1.89 11.10 -9.73
N TYR A 149 -1.30 10.31 -8.83
CA TYR A 149 0.15 10.24 -8.60
C TYR A 149 0.64 8.80 -8.66
N TYR A 150 1.87 8.57 -9.09
CA TYR A 150 2.43 7.23 -9.27
C TYR A 150 3.81 7.11 -8.67
N VAL A 151 4.18 5.91 -8.23
CA VAL A 151 5.52 5.65 -7.68
C VAL A 151 6.53 5.42 -8.80
N LYS A 152 7.70 6.06 -8.66
CA LYS A 152 8.94 5.72 -9.33
C LYS A 152 9.97 5.32 -8.26
N ALA A 153 10.12 4.02 -8.04
CA ALA A 153 11.10 3.47 -7.10
C ALA A 153 12.53 3.59 -7.68
N ASN A 154 13.51 3.87 -6.83
CA ASN A 154 14.89 4.08 -7.27
C ASN A 154 15.62 2.76 -7.52
N LEU A 155 15.32 1.72 -6.73
CA LEU A 155 15.99 0.42 -6.79
C LEU A 155 15.10 -0.63 -7.45
N LYS A 156 15.62 -1.29 -8.49
CA LYS A 156 14.90 -2.34 -9.23
C LYS A 156 14.45 -3.50 -8.33
N ASN A 157 15.24 -3.84 -7.32
CA ASN A 157 14.94 -4.93 -6.37
C ASN A 157 13.75 -4.62 -5.46
N ASN A 158 13.31 -3.36 -5.38
CA ASN A 158 12.12 -2.97 -4.61
C ASN A 158 10.83 -3.00 -5.43
N ILE A 159 10.86 -3.40 -6.71
CA ILE A 159 9.69 -3.40 -7.60
C ILE A 159 9.23 -4.84 -7.82
N PHE A 160 7.95 -5.12 -7.59
CA PHE A 160 7.38 -6.46 -7.82
C PHE A 160 6.29 -6.46 -8.88
N GLY A 161 5.73 -5.30 -9.20
CA GLY A 161 4.66 -5.15 -10.18
C GLY A 161 4.62 -3.75 -10.77
N ILE A 162 4.25 -3.69 -12.04
CA ILE A 162 4.20 -2.47 -12.83
C ILE A 162 2.89 -2.37 -13.60
N THR A 163 2.51 -1.16 -13.96
CA THR A 163 1.44 -0.89 -14.93
C THR A 163 1.90 0.18 -15.90
N GLU A 164 1.21 0.29 -17.02
CA GLU A 164 1.40 1.36 -17.98
C GLU A 164 0.11 2.18 -18.08
N TYR A 165 0.25 3.51 -17.97
CA TYR A 165 -0.86 4.44 -18.07
C TYR A 165 -0.40 5.75 -18.70
N GLY A 166 -1.03 6.17 -19.81
CA GLY A 166 -0.67 7.42 -20.49
C GLY A 166 0.79 7.47 -20.96
N GLY A 167 1.36 6.33 -21.37
CA GLY A 167 2.77 6.20 -21.75
C GLY A 167 3.77 6.17 -20.59
N ILE A 168 3.28 6.21 -19.34
CA ILE A 168 4.12 6.16 -18.14
C ILE A 168 4.08 4.76 -17.55
N ARG A 169 5.26 4.19 -17.29
CA ARG A 169 5.44 2.94 -16.56
C ARG A 169 5.54 3.21 -15.06
N ALA A 170 4.50 2.89 -14.30
CA ALA A 170 4.40 3.12 -12.87
C ALA A 170 4.72 1.86 -12.05
N ASN A 171 5.37 2.03 -10.89
CA ASN A 171 5.64 0.93 -9.96
C ASN A 171 4.45 0.75 -9.01
N VAL A 172 3.57 -0.21 -9.33
CA VAL A 172 2.30 -0.40 -8.62
C VAL A 172 2.33 -1.47 -7.55
N ILE A 173 3.40 -2.28 -7.49
CA ILE A 173 3.72 -3.11 -6.35
C ILE A 173 5.19 -2.88 -6.01
N THR A 174 5.45 -2.40 -4.81
CA THR A 174 6.81 -2.14 -4.31
C THR A 174 6.99 -2.75 -2.93
N GLY A 175 8.21 -3.06 -2.52
CA GLY A 175 8.45 -3.64 -1.20
C GLY A 175 9.91 -3.72 -0.80
N TYR A 176 10.13 -3.93 0.49
CA TYR A 176 11.44 -4.10 1.09
C TYR A 176 11.29 -4.82 2.43
N LYS A 177 12.08 -5.88 2.65
CA LYS A 177 12.01 -6.73 3.85
C LYS A 177 10.56 -7.16 4.15
N SER A 178 10.03 -6.82 5.32
CA SER A 178 8.67 -7.17 5.76
C SER A 178 7.55 -6.27 5.19
N VAL A 179 7.88 -5.33 4.31
CA VAL A 179 6.91 -4.38 3.75
C VAL A 179 6.63 -4.69 2.29
N ILE A 180 5.35 -4.74 1.95
CA ILE A 180 4.86 -4.74 0.58
C ILE A 180 3.80 -3.64 0.45
N THR A 181 3.74 -2.99 -0.69
CA THR A 181 2.80 -1.90 -0.94
C THR A 181 2.22 -2.00 -2.34
N VAL A 182 0.99 -1.51 -2.49
CA VAL A 182 0.25 -1.55 -3.76
C VAL A 182 -0.42 -0.23 -4.07
N GLN A 183 -0.42 0.16 -5.34
CA GLN A 183 -1.10 1.37 -5.81
C GLN A 183 -2.61 1.14 -6.01
N PHE A 184 -2.97 -0.05 -6.48
CA PHE A 184 -4.35 -0.44 -6.69
C PHE A 184 -5.06 -0.74 -5.37
N HIS A 185 -6.38 -0.86 -5.45
CA HIS A 185 -7.26 -1.19 -4.33
C HIS A 185 -7.62 -2.68 -4.37
N PRO A 186 -6.87 -3.58 -3.70
CA PRO A 186 -7.19 -5.01 -3.72
C PRO A 186 -8.58 -5.30 -3.14
N GLU A 187 -9.05 -4.50 -2.19
CA GLU A 187 -10.40 -4.59 -1.62
C GLU A 187 -11.50 -4.25 -2.65
N LYS A 188 -11.15 -3.61 -3.77
CA LYS A 188 -12.06 -3.28 -4.89
C LYS A 188 -11.76 -4.09 -6.16
N SER A 189 -10.81 -5.02 -6.11
CA SER A 189 -10.30 -5.74 -7.28
C SER A 189 -10.86 -7.16 -7.43
N SER A 190 -12.11 -7.39 -6.97
CA SER A 190 -12.81 -8.67 -7.10
C SER A 190 -11.99 -9.87 -6.57
N PHE A 191 -12.17 -11.05 -7.15
CA PHE A 191 -11.50 -12.29 -6.73
C PHE A 191 -9.96 -12.20 -6.79
N ILE A 192 -9.41 -11.49 -7.78
CA ILE A 192 -7.96 -11.26 -7.91
C ILE A 192 -7.44 -10.44 -6.74
N GLY A 193 -8.17 -9.40 -6.34
CA GLY A 193 -7.87 -8.59 -5.16
C GLY A 193 -7.89 -9.42 -3.88
N LEU A 194 -8.91 -10.26 -3.68
CA LEU A 194 -8.98 -11.17 -2.54
C LEU A 194 -7.82 -12.19 -2.54
N LYS A 195 -7.44 -12.73 -3.71
CA LYS A 195 -6.30 -13.63 -3.83
C LYS A 195 -5.00 -12.93 -3.42
N PHE A 196 -4.80 -11.68 -3.83
CA PHE A 196 -3.64 -10.87 -3.42
C PHE A 196 -3.60 -10.69 -1.90
N LEU A 197 -4.73 -10.32 -1.28
CA LEU A 197 -4.83 -10.16 0.17
C LEU A 197 -4.53 -11.47 0.90
N LYS A 198 -5.09 -12.59 0.43
CA LYS A 198 -4.80 -13.93 0.98
C LYS A 198 -3.31 -14.24 0.94
N ASN A 199 -2.63 -13.92 -0.16
CA ASN A 199 -1.20 -14.13 -0.29
C ASN A 199 -0.40 -13.28 0.70
N PHE A 200 -0.77 -12.01 0.91
CA PHE A 200 -0.14 -11.16 1.93
C PHE A 200 -0.33 -11.71 3.36
N ILE A 201 -1.54 -12.15 3.71
CA ILE A 201 -1.80 -12.72 5.05
C ILE A 201 -0.96 -13.98 5.31
N ASN A 202 -0.74 -14.80 4.30
CA ASN A 202 0.04 -16.03 4.40
C ASN A 202 1.56 -15.81 4.23
N TRP A 203 2.00 -14.61 3.87
CA TRP A 203 3.42 -14.33 3.61
C TRP A 203 4.20 -14.15 4.92
N LEU A 204 5.26 -14.93 5.11
CA LEU A 204 6.16 -14.87 6.27
C LEU A 204 7.51 -14.28 5.83
N PRO A 205 7.72 -12.94 5.93
CA PRO A 205 8.96 -12.27 5.58
C PRO A 205 10.10 -12.47 6.58
#